data_AF-A0A645E540-F1
#
_entry.id   AF-A0A645E540-F1
#
_cell.length_a   1.000
_cell.length_b   1.000
_cell.length_c   1.000
_cell.angle_alpha   90.00
_cell.angle_beta   90.00
_cell.angle_gamma   90.00
#
_symmetry.space_group_name_H-M   'P 1'
#
loop_
_entity.id
_entity.type
_entity.pdbx_description
1 polymer ?
#
loop_
_entity_poly.entity_id
_entity_poly.type
_entity_poly.pdbx_seq_one_letter_code
_entity_poly.pdbx_strand_id
1 'polypeptide(L)' 'MATKVPKGAKWPHSKYFVVDGHDAKGEPLRAVFAGSLNLTGTALERNDEIALTSVSPKVVTSYQAKHAQLWKSRTKKLRK' A
#
# COMPACT_ATOMS: atom_id res chain seq x y z
N MET A 1 -9.67 -16.91 -16.59
CA MET A 1 -11.06 -16.56 -16.22
C MET A 1 -11.04 -15.25 -15.45
N ALA A 2 -11.66 -14.18 -15.96
CA ALA A 2 -11.71 -12.89 -15.26
C ALA A 2 -12.84 -12.92 -14.22
N THR A 3 -12.48 -12.85 -12.93
CA THR A 3 -13.47 -12.75 -11.84
C THR A 3 -14.22 -11.43 -11.94
N LYS A 4 -15.54 -11.48 -12.19
CA LYS A 4 -16.42 -10.30 -12.21
C LYS A 4 -16.36 -9.61 -10.85
N VAL A 5 -15.92 -8.35 -10.83
CA VAL A 5 -15.91 -7.53 -9.62
C VAL A 5 -17.35 -7.16 -9.25
N PRO A 6 -17.80 -7.36 -8.00
CA PRO A 6 -19.15 -7.01 -7.58
C PRO A 6 -19.41 -5.50 -7.78
N LYS A 7 -20.54 -5.15 -8.41
CA LYS A 7 -21.02 -3.76 -8.50
C LYS A 7 -21.13 -3.19 -7.07
N GLY A 8 -20.43 -2.08 -6.81
CA GLY A 8 -20.41 -1.41 -5.49
C GLY A 8 -19.20 -1.71 -4.61
N ALA A 9 -18.25 -2.55 -5.05
CA ALA A 9 -16.98 -2.70 -4.35
C ALA A 9 -16.15 -1.41 -4.46
N LYS A 10 -16.08 -0.61 -3.39
CA LYS A 10 -15.12 0.50 -3.29
C LYS A 10 -13.71 -0.09 -3.15
N TRP A 11 -12.91 0.01 -4.20
CA TRP A 11 -11.50 -0.31 -4.13
C TRP A 11 -10.78 0.77 -3.32
N PRO A 12 -9.78 0.39 -2.51
CA PRO A 12 -8.94 1.38 -1.85
C PRO A 12 -8.25 2.25 -2.92
N HIS A 13 -8.48 3.55 -2.85
CA HIS A 13 -7.86 4.55 -3.73
C HIS A 13 -6.60 5.17 -3.12
N SER A 14 -6.16 4.70 -1.96
CA SER A 14 -4.88 5.09 -1.34
C SER A 14 -3.74 4.32 -2.01
N LYS A 15 -2.65 5.02 -2.38
CA LYS A 15 -1.49 4.42 -3.02
C LYS A 15 -0.34 4.48 -2.04
N TYR A 16 0.04 3.31 -1.58
CA TYR A 16 1.14 3.16 -0.65
C TYR A 16 1.70 1.76 -0.76
N PHE A 17 2.94 1.61 -0.32
CA PHE A 17 3.56 0.31 -0.10
C PHE A 17 4.41 0.38 1.17
N VAL A 18 4.50 -0.75 1.86
CA VAL A 18 5.35 -0.93 3.04
C VAL A 18 6.52 -1.79 2.60
N VAL A 19 7.73 -1.36 2.95
CA VAL A 19 8.97 -2.08 2.67
C VAL A 19 9.55 -2.57 3.98
N ASP A 20 9.79 -3.87 4.04
CA ASP A 20 10.53 -4.54 5.09
C ASP A 20 11.99 -4.70 4.68
N GLY A 21 12.92 -4.38 5.57
CA GLY A 21 14.35 -4.49 5.33
C GLY A 21 15.15 -4.53 6.62
N HIS A 22 16.47 -4.37 6.49
CA HIS A 22 17.41 -4.25 7.60
C HIS A 22 18.34 -3.07 7.32
N ASP A 23 18.81 -2.42 8.38
CA ASP A 23 19.84 -1.38 8.28
C ASP A 23 21.25 -1.97 8.09
N ALA A 24 22.26 -1.11 8.03
CA ALA A 24 23.66 -1.53 7.86
C ALA A 24 24.21 -2.37 9.03
N LYS A 25 23.54 -2.38 10.17
CA LYS A 25 23.88 -3.17 11.36
C LYS A 25 23.09 -4.48 11.43
N GLY A 26 22.20 -4.73 10.47
CA GLY A 26 21.29 -5.88 10.48
C GLY A 26 20.06 -5.67 11.33
N GLU A 27 19.80 -4.46 11.84
CA GLU A 27 18.61 -4.18 12.63
C GLU A 27 17.38 -4.03 11.72
N PRO A 28 16.23 -4.60 12.08
CA PRO A 28 15.02 -4.49 11.27
C PRO A 28 14.63 -3.03 11.01
N LEU A 29 14.47 -2.69 9.74
CA LEU A 29 14.00 -1.38 9.31
C LEU A 29 12.74 -1.55 8.47
N ARG A 30 11.75 -0.71 8.74
CA ARG A 30 10.52 -0.67 7.96
C ARG A 30 10.25 0.75 7.51
N ALA A 31 9.95 0.89 6.23
CA ALA A 31 9.59 2.16 5.62
C ALA A 31 8.21 2.07 4.97
N VAL A 32 7.54 3.20 4.88
CA VAL A 32 6.34 3.35 4.07
C VAL A 32 6.56 4.44 3.04
N PHE A 33 6.11 4.17 1.83
CA PHE A 33 5.86 5.17 0.81
C PHE A 33 4.36 5.36 0.69
N ALA A 34 3.89 6.61 0.65
CA ALA A 34 2.50 6.95 0.38
C ALA A 34 2.43 8.15 -0.57
N GLY A 35 1.58 8.07 -1.58
CA GLY A 35 1.47 9.07 -2.63
C GLY A 35 0.04 9.30 -3.12
N SER A 36 -0.13 10.36 -3.90
CA SER A 36 -1.40 10.71 -4.54
C SER A 36 -1.68 9.87 -5.78
N LEU A 37 -0.64 9.48 -6.52
CA LEU A 37 -0.75 8.83 -7.82
C LEU A 37 -0.44 7.33 -7.77
N ASN A 38 -0.90 6.65 -8.82
CA ASN A 38 -0.51 5.28 -9.07
C ASN A 38 0.99 5.22 -9.37
N LEU A 39 1.71 4.30 -8.74
CA LEU A 39 3.10 3.98 -9.06
C LEU A 39 3.17 3.18 -10.36
N THR A 40 2.86 3.86 -11.46
CA THR A 40 2.92 3.37 -12.82
C THR A 40 3.74 4.37 -13.63
N GLY A 41 4.64 3.91 -14.51
CA GLY A 41 5.54 4.79 -15.26
C GLY A 41 4.82 5.97 -15.94
N THR A 42 3.71 5.68 -16.63
CA THR A 42 2.89 6.70 -17.31
C THR A 42 2.30 7.76 -16.38
N ALA A 43 1.97 7.43 -15.13
CA ALA A 43 1.43 8.41 -14.19
C ALA A 43 2.51 9.36 -13.68
N LEU A 44 3.71 8.83 -13.42
CA LEU A 44 4.87 9.58 -12.93
C LEU A 44 5.50 10.47 -14.01
N GLU A 45 5.39 10.08 -15.29
CA GLU A 45 5.90 10.87 -16.42
C GLU A 45 5.05 12.09 -16.76
N ARG A 46 3.76 12.06 -16.44
CA ARG A 46 2.77 13.04 -16.92
C ARG A 46 2.22 13.97 -15.85
N ASN A 47 2.47 13.68 -14.59
CA ASN A 47 1.89 14.41 -13.47
C ASN A 47 2.97 14.65 -12.42
N ASP A 48 2.88 15.81 -11.77
CA ASP A 48 3.64 16.05 -10.55
C ASP A 48 3.08 15.19 -9.42
N GLU A 49 3.97 14.52 -8.69
CA GLU A 49 3.60 13.64 -7.58
C GLU A 49 4.09 14.21 -6.26
N ILE A 50 3.19 14.32 -5.30
CA ILE A 50 3.55 14.53 -3.91
C ILE A 50 3.59 13.16 -3.24
N ALA A 51 4.80 12.70 -2.93
CA ALA A 51 5.02 11.46 -2.22
C ALA A 51 5.67 11.72 -0.86
N LEU A 52 5.20 10.98 0.14
CA LEU A 52 5.81 10.93 1.46
C LEU A 52 6.47 9.56 1.67
N THR A 53 7.74 9.59 2.01
CA THR A 53 8.45 8.43 2.54
C THR A 53 8.69 8.63 4.04
N SER A 54 8.39 7.61 4.85
CA SER A 54 8.60 7.70 6.30
C SER A 54 9.09 6.37 6.89
N VAL A 55 10.04 6.47 7.82
CA VAL A 55 10.49 5.38 8.70
C VAL A 55 9.94 5.52 10.12
N SER A 56 9.06 6.51 10.36
CA SER A 56 8.48 6.72 11.68
C SER A 56 7.66 5.49 12.10
N PRO A 57 7.96 4.86 13.25
CA PRO A 57 7.26 3.65 13.68
C PRO A 57 5.75 3.83 13.79
N LYS A 58 5.29 5.03 14.21
CA LYS A 58 3.86 5.36 14.32
C LYS A 58 3.17 5.38 12.96
N VAL A 59 3.81 5.99 11.97
CA VAL A 59 3.27 6.10 10.60
C VAL A 59 3.23 4.73 9.95
N VAL A 60 4.36 4.01 10.01
CA VAL A 60 4.52 2.67 9.45
C VAL A 60 3.51 1.68 10.03
N THR A 61 3.34 1.66 11.35
CA THR A 61 2.37 0.77 12.03
C THR A 61 0.94 1.03 11.55
N SER A 62 0.58 2.30 11.34
CA SER A 62 -0.75 2.68 10.87
C SER A 62 -1.05 2.16 9.46
N TYR A 63 -0.09 2.31 8.54
CA TYR A 63 -0.22 1.79 7.17
C TYR A 63 -0.23 0.26 7.12
N GLN A 64 0.57 -0.40 7.98
CA GLN A 64 0.58 -1.85 8.08
C GLN A 64 -0.76 -2.39 8.58
N ALA A 65 -1.34 -1.78 9.62
CA ALA A 65 -2.65 -2.15 10.13
C ALA A 65 -3.73 -2.02 9.04
N LYS A 66 -3.68 -0.93 8.26
CA LYS A 66 -4.59 -0.73 7.12
C LYS A 66 -4.41 -1.79 6.04
N HIS A 67 -3.16 -2.14 5.71
CA HIS A 67 -2.86 -3.17 4.72
C HIS A 67 -3.40 -4.54 5.16
N ALA A 68 -3.18 -4.92 6.42
CA ALA A 68 -3.69 -6.16 6.99
C ALA A 68 -5.23 -6.22 7.00
N GLN A 69 -5.89 -5.11 7.29
CA GLN A 69 -7.36 -5.01 7.21
C GLN A 69 -7.85 -5.26 5.78
N LEU A 70 -7.24 -4.60 4.79
CA LEU A 70 -7.58 -4.77 3.38
C LEU A 70 -7.37 -6.22 2.91
N TRP A 71 -6.24 -6.82 3.27
CA TRP A 71 -5.93 -8.21 2.94
C TRP A 71 -6.95 -9.20 3.52
N LYS A 72 -7.25 -9.09 4.83
CA LYS A 72 -8.26 -9.92 5.50
C LYS A 72 -9.64 -9.78 4.87
N SER A 73 -10.03 -8.57 4.49
CA SER A 73 -11.33 -8.33 3.83
C SER A 73 -11.41 -9.01 2.46
N ARG A 74 -10.29 -9.06 1.73
CA ARG A 74 -10.20 -9.67 0.40
C ARG A 74 -10.19 -11.19 0.47
N THR A 75 -9.43 -11.78 1.39
CA THR A 75 -9.39 -13.24 1.57
C THR A 75 -10.73 -13.80 2.07
N LYS A 76 -11.47 -13.06 2.91
CA LYS A 76 -12.83 -13.45 3.34
C LYS A 76 -13.84 -13.45 2.19
N LYS A 77 -13.71 -12.53 1.22
CA LYS A 77 -14.57 -12.49 0.02
C LYS A 77 -14.28 -13.60 -0.99
N LEU A 78 -13.04 -14.08 -1.06
CA LEU A 78 -12.64 -15.14 -2.00
C LEU A 78 -13.01 -16.56 -1.51
N ARG A 79 -13.39 -16.72 -0.24
CA ARG A 79 -13.76 -17.99 0.39
C ARG A 79 -15.28 -18.25 0.42
N LYS A 80 -16.09 -17.35 -0.12
CA LYS A 80 -17.54 -17.49 -0.28
C LYS A 80 -17.86 -17.60 -1.76
#